data_AF-A0A2S0MCR1-F1
#
_entry.id   AF-A0A2S0MCR1-F1
#
_cell.length_a   1.000
_cell.length_b   1.000
_cell.length_c   1.000
_cell.angle_alpha   90.00
_cell.angle_beta   90.00
_cell.angle_gamma   90.00
#
_symmetry.space_group_name_H-M   'P 1'
#
loop_
_entity.id
_entity.type
_entity.pdbx_description
1 polymer ?
#
loop_
_entity_poly.entity_id
_entity_poly.type
_entity_poly.pdbx_seq_one_letter_code
_entity_poly.pdbx_strand_id
1 'polypeptide(L)'
;MARRKKNGDEGSIWLVIAVVTLLLVPIALAIGRIYFGRKVGNTCARLEGGENCFALSEDESIELKYKKAELHRITNLLRAAMQRGADASLAVNKDGSFSARSNLGKSIRALVGKYEPLQASLASDVDELGELPLARWESFRSAVRQQGACEWGLWAWAVAFVGFYGYGWTRTEGPTVWGSLLFAGLLAALAYVVGYFAWAQKARQLVPAMNASMATD
;
A
#
# COMPACT_ATOMS: atom_id res chain seq x y z
N MET A 1 -11.90 7.84 63.81
CA MET A 1 -12.22 8.57 62.56
C MET A 1 -11.15 8.26 61.52
N ALA A 2 -11.43 7.41 60.53
CA ALA A 2 -10.51 7.14 59.44
C ALA A 2 -10.70 8.18 58.32
N ARG A 3 -9.67 9.00 58.04
CA ARG A 3 -9.66 9.95 56.93
C ARG A 3 -9.64 9.20 55.60
N ARG A 4 -10.72 9.32 54.81
CA ARG A 4 -10.80 8.83 53.44
C ARG A 4 -9.84 9.65 52.56
N LYS A 5 -8.81 9.00 52.00
CA LYS A 5 -7.85 9.60 51.07
C LYS A 5 -8.59 9.93 49.76
N LYS A 6 -8.59 11.20 49.36
CA LYS A 6 -9.35 11.72 48.21
C LYS A 6 -8.57 11.42 46.92
N ASN A 7 -8.70 10.20 46.38
CA ASN A 7 -8.13 9.79 45.08
C ASN A 7 -8.95 10.35 43.88
N GLY A 8 -9.43 11.59 43.97
CA GLY A 8 -10.50 12.13 43.11
C GLY A 8 -10.10 12.50 41.68
N ASP A 9 -8.82 12.76 41.43
CA ASP A 9 -8.39 13.37 40.17
C ASP A 9 -7.81 12.35 39.17
N GLU A 10 -7.14 11.29 39.63
CA GLU A 10 -6.61 10.27 38.71
C GLU A 10 -7.72 9.39 38.13
N GLY A 11 -8.71 9.01 38.96
CA GLY A 11 -9.82 8.16 38.52
C GLY A 11 -10.74 8.84 37.50
N SER A 12 -10.90 10.16 37.59
CA SER A 12 -11.72 10.92 36.64
C SER A 12 -11.02 11.07 35.28
N ILE A 13 -9.70 11.24 35.26
CA ILE A 13 -8.90 11.26 34.02
C ILE A 13 -9.01 9.92 33.28
N TRP A 14 -8.83 8.78 33.97
CA TRP A 14 -8.97 7.46 33.36
C TRP A 14 -10.39 7.20 32.82
N LEU A 15 -11.42 7.69 33.50
CA LEU A 15 -12.80 7.58 33.07
C LEU A 15 -13.07 8.40 31.80
N VAL A 16 -12.55 9.62 31.72
CA VAL A 16 -12.64 10.46 30.51
C VAL A 16 -11.93 9.77 29.34
N ILE A 17 -10.70 9.26 29.55
CA ILE A 17 -9.97 8.54 28.51
C ILE A 17 -10.78 7.32 28.02
N ALA A 18 -11.34 6.53 28.94
CA ALA A 18 -12.14 5.35 28.61
C ALA A 18 -13.41 5.69 27.81
N VAL A 19 -14.15 6.74 28.19
CA VAL A 19 -15.34 7.19 27.47
C VAL A 19 -14.98 7.71 26.07
N VAL A 20 -13.89 8.48 25.97
CA VAL A 20 -13.40 9.00 24.69
C VAL A 20 -12.95 7.86 23.78
N THR A 21 -12.23 6.85 24.28
CA THR A 21 -11.84 5.68 23.46
C THR A 21 -13.06 4.86 23.05
N LEU A 22 -14.02 4.64 23.96
CA LEU A 22 -15.22 3.86 23.67
C LEU A 22 -16.06 4.49 22.53
N LEU A 23 -16.11 5.81 22.44
CA LEU A 23 -16.86 6.52 21.39
C LEU A 23 -16.04 6.80 20.13
N LEU A 24 -14.78 7.22 20.25
CA LEU A 24 -13.98 7.61 19.08
C LEU A 24 -13.44 6.43 18.28
N VAL A 25 -13.12 5.30 18.92
CA VAL A 25 -12.59 4.11 18.23
C VAL A 25 -13.56 3.57 17.18
N PRO A 26 -14.85 3.31 17.47
CA PRO A 26 -15.77 2.82 16.44
C PRO A 26 -16.02 3.85 15.34
N ILE A 27 -16.01 5.15 15.66
CA ILE A 27 -16.14 6.22 14.66
C ILE A 27 -14.94 6.21 13.70
N ALA A 28 -13.72 6.17 14.23
CA ALA A 28 -12.49 6.14 13.44
C ALA A 28 -12.43 4.89 12.54
N LEU A 29 -12.80 3.72 13.07
CA LEU A 29 -12.86 2.49 12.30
C LEU A 29 -13.97 2.51 11.24
N ALA A 30 -15.12 3.12 11.51
CA ALA A 30 -16.20 3.29 10.55
C ALA A 30 -15.77 4.21 9.39
N ILE A 31 -15.13 5.34 9.68
CA ILE A 31 -14.57 6.24 8.66
C ILE A 31 -13.52 5.50 7.82
N GLY A 32 -12.59 4.79 8.45
CA GLY A 32 -11.59 3.98 7.77
C GLY A 32 -12.22 2.93 6.85
N ARG A 33 -13.22 2.19 7.33
CA ARG A 33 -13.98 1.22 6.54
C ARG A 33 -14.60 1.84 5.29
N ILE A 34 -15.25 3.00 5.42
CA ILE A 34 -15.89 3.70 4.28
C ILE A 34 -14.83 4.15 3.28
N TYR A 35 -13.74 4.76 3.75
CA TYR A 35 -12.68 5.27 2.90
C TYR A 35 -11.99 4.16 2.09
N PHE A 36 -11.52 3.11 2.77
CA PHE A 36 -10.87 1.98 2.09
C PHE A 36 -11.85 1.17 1.26
N GLY A 37 -13.11 1.02 1.72
CA GLY A 37 -14.16 0.37 0.96
C GLY A 37 -14.48 1.07 -0.36
N ARG A 38 -14.52 2.41 -0.38
CA ARG A 38 -14.66 3.18 -1.62
C ARG A 38 -13.48 2.98 -2.56
N LYS A 39 -12.26 3.01 -2.03
CA LYS A 39 -11.04 2.81 -2.83
C LYS A 39 -11.02 1.43 -3.49
N VAL A 40 -11.32 0.37 -2.72
CA VAL A 40 -11.39 -1.01 -3.20
C VAL A 40 -12.55 -1.17 -4.19
N GLY A 41 -13.74 -0.68 -3.85
CA GLY A 41 -14.94 -0.78 -4.70
C GLY A 41 -14.75 -0.13 -6.07
N ASN A 42 -14.13 1.06 -6.13
CA ASN A 42 -13.84 1.72 -7.40
C ASN A 42 -12.88 0.90 -8.26
N THR A 43 -11.81 0.34 -7.68
CA THR A 43 -10.87 -0.50 -8.44
C THR A 43 -11.53 -1.80 -8.91
N CYS A 44 -12.34 -2.46 -8.06
CA CYS A 44 -13.08 -3.65 -8.44
C CYS A 44 -14.10 -3.38 -9.55
N ALA A 45 -14.88 -2.30 -9.47
CA ALA A 45 -15.85 -1.93 -10.50
C ALA A 45 -15.19 -1.69 -11.86
N ARG A 46 -14.00 -1.07 -11.87
CA ARG A 46 -13.24 -0.86 -13.10
C ARG A 46 -12.69 -2.18 -13.68
N LEU A 47 -12.23 -3.10 -12.82
CA LEU A 47 -11.81 -4.45 -13.24
C LEU A 47 -12.96 -5.27 -13.82
N GLU A 48 -14.15 -5.22 -13.21
CA GLU A 48 -15.37 -5.87 -13.72
C GLU A 48 -15.83 -5.26 -15.05
N GLY A 49 -15.57 -3.97 -15.26
CA GLY A 49 -15.76 -3.27 -16.54
C GLY A 49 -14.71 -3.61 -17.61
N GLY A 50 -13.74 -4.48 -17.31
CA GLY A 50 -12.68 -4.88 -18.25
C GLY A 50 -11.50 -3.92 -18.34
N GLU A 51 -11.41 -2.91 -17.47
CA GLU A 51 -10.27 -1.99 -17.45
C GLU A 51 -9.07 -2.62 -16.73
N ASN A 52 -7.91 -2.57 -17.38
CA ASN A 52 -6.68 -3.12 -16.84
C ASN A 52 -6.03 -2.14 -15.83
N CYS A 53 -6.64 -1.99 -14.66
CA CYS A 53 -6.32 -0.95 -13.67
C CYS A 53 -4.92 -1.04 -13.06
N PHE A 54 -4.29 -2.20 -13.16
CA PHE A 54 -2.93 -2.44 -12.65
C PHE A 54 -1.88 -2.39 -13.74
N ALA A 55 -2.26 -2.54 -15.01
CA ALA A 55 -1.32 -2.43 -16.11
C ALA A 55 -0.91 -0.96 -16.33
N LEU A 56 0.15 -0.77 -17.11
CA LEU A 56 0.47 0.54 -17.67
C LEU A 56 -0.66 0.96 -18.61
N SER A 57 -1.00 2.25 -18.59
CA SER A 57 -1.86 2.82 -19.63
C SER A 57 -1.17 2.72 -20.99
N GLU A 58 -1.93 2.90 -22.07
CA GLU A 58 -1.37 2.89 -23.42
C GLU A 58 -0.27 3.96 -23.57
N ASP A 59 -0.52 5.16 -23.03
CA ASP A 59 0.45 6.26 -23.00
C ASP A 59 1.72 5.91 -22.20
N GLU A 60 1.56 5.33 -21.02
CA GLU A 60 2.68 4.91 -20.17
C GLU A 60 3.50 3.78 -20.80
N SER A 61 2.84 2.86 -21.51
CA SER A 61 3.49 1.79 -22.26
C SER A 61 4.30 2.33 -23.44
N ILE A 62 3.76 3.31 -24.16
CA ILE A 62 4.47 4.01 -25.24
C ILE A 62 5.67 4.77 -24.68
N GLU A 63 5.50 5.49 -23.57
CA GLU A 63 6.56 6.21 -22.89
C GLU A 63 7.68 5.27 -22.43
N LEU A 64 7.34 4.13 -21.80
CA LEU A 64 8.32 3.14 -21.37
C LEU A 64 9.11 2.57 -22.55
N LYS A 65 8.44 2.26 -23.68
CA LYS A 65 9.10 1.78 -24.90
C LYS A 65 10.06 2.82 -25.46
N TYR A 66 9.64 4.08 -25.50
CA TYR A 66 10.47 5.19 -25.96
C TYR A 66 11.70 5.37 -25.06
N LYS A 67 11.52 5.43 -23.74
CA LYS A 67 12.63 5.60 -22.78
C LYS A 67 13.60 4.43 -22.81
N LYS A 68 13.12 3.19 -22.94
CA LYS A 68 13.99 2.01 -23.13
C LYS A 68 14.82 2.10 -24.41
N ALA A 69 14.20 2.52 -25.52
CA ALA A 69 14.90 2.69 -26.79
C ALA A 69 15.98 3.79 -26.70
N GLU A 70 15.66 4.92 -26.07
CA GLU A 70 16.61 6.03 -25.92
C GLU A 70 17.75 5.67 -24.95
N LEU A 71 17.45 4.97 -23.85
CA LEU A 71 18.47 4.43 -22.94
C LEU A 71 19.43 3.47 -23.67
N HIS A 72 18.90 2.57 -24.51
CA HIS A 72 19.72 1.68 -25.31
C HIS A 72 20.62 2.46 -26.29
N ARG A 73 20.06 3.48 -26.95
CA ARG A 73 20.81 4.36 -27.85
C ARG A 73 21.94 5.09 -27.14
N ILE A 74 21.67 5.70 -25.99
CA ILE A 74 22.68 6.44 -25.20
C ILE A 74 23.77 5.49 -24.70
N THR A 75 23.38 4.31 -24.22
CA THR A 75 24.33 3.27 -23.78
C THR A 75 25.27 2.86 -24.92
N ASN A 76 24.73 2.70 -26.14
CA ASN A 76 25.53 2.39 -27.33
C ASN A 76 26.47 3.55 -27.72
N LEU A 77 26.02 4.80 -27.62
CA LEU A 77 26.85 5.98 -27.87
C LEU A 77 28.02 6.09 -26.87
N LEU A 78 27.74 5.89 -25.58
CA LEU A 78 28.77 5.87 -24.53
C LEU A 78 29.76 4.72 -24.77
N ARG A 79 29.28 3.51 -25.07
CA ARG A 79 30.15 2.37 -25.39
C ARG A 79 31.04 2.63 -26.59
N ALA A 80 30.49 3.18 -27.67
CA ALA A 80 31.24 3.52 -28.88
C ALA A 80 32.28 4.62 -28.62
N ALA A 81 31.95 5.63 -27.78
CA ALA A 81 32.90 6.66 -27.39
C ALA A 81 34.04 6.09 -26.54
N MET A 82 33.73 5.16 -25.63
CA MET A 82 34.73 4.47 -24.83
C MET A 82 35.64 3.58 -25.67
N GLN A 83 35.09 2.82 -26.62
CA GLN A 83 35.86 2.03 -27.58
C GLN A 83 36.79 2.90 -28.43
N ARG A 84 36.29 4.00 -29.00
CA ARG A 84 37.15 4.94 -29.76
C ARG A 84 38.31 5.49 -28.92
N GLY A 85 38.09 5.74 -27.63
CA GLY A 85 39.15 6.17 -26.73
C GLY A 85 40.19 5.08 -26.46
N ALA A 86 39.75 3.83 -26.32
CA ALA A 86 40.62 2.67 -26.17
C ALA A 86 41.43 2.38 -27.45
N ASP A 87 40.79 2.41 -28.62
CA ASP A 87 41.43 2.19 -29.93
C ASP A 87 42.52 3.24 -30.18
N ALA A 88 42.29 4.48 -29.74
CA ALA A 88 43.27 5.56 -29.82
C ALA A 88 44.34 5.54 -28.71
N SER A 89 44.37 4.50 -27.86
CA SER A 89 45.31 4.34 -26.74
C SER A 89 45.37 5.58 -25.82
N LEU A 90 44.23 6.21 -25.57
CA LEU A 90 44.17 7.37 -24.68
C LEU A 90 44.48 6.96 -23.23
N ALA A 91 45.38 7.70 -22.59
CA ALA A 91 45.66 7.51 -21.17
C ALA A 91 44.40 7.73 -20.32
N VAL A 92 44.17 6.84 -19.36
CA VAL A 92 43.03 6.90 -18.43
C VAL A 92 43.50 7.48 -17.08
N ASN A 93 42.71 8.38 -16.51
CA ASN A 93 42.97 8.97 -15.19
C ASN A 93 42.59 7.98 -14.07
N LYS A 94 42.99 8.27 -12.83
CA LYS A 94 42.62 7.45 -11.66
C LYS A 94 41.11 7.27 -11.48
N ASP A 95 40.33 8.26 -11.94
CA ASP A 95 38.87 8.28 -11.83
C ASP A 95 38.16 7.51 -12.97
N GLY A 96 38.91 6.80 -13.83
CA GLY A 96 38.36 6.06 -14.98
C GLY A 96 38.05 6.91 -16.22
N SER A 97 38.14 8.25 -16.12
CA SER A 97 37.94 9.16 -17.26
C SER A 97 39.17 9.25 -18.17
N PHE A 98 38.97 9.43 -19.48
CA PHE A 98 40.08 9.65 -20.41
C PHE A 98 40.80 10.99 -20.17
N SER A 99 42.10 10.99 -20.47
CA SER A 99 42.97 12.17 -20.41
C SER A 99 42.52 13.25 -21.38
N ALA A 100 42.32 14.48 -20.86
CA ALA A 100 41.91 15.64 -21.65
C ALA A 100 43.09 16.34 -22.36
N ARG A 101 44.24 15.67 -22.49
CA ARG A 101 45.44 16.23 -23.12
C ARG A 101 45.32 16.33 -24.64
N SER A 102 44.59 15.43 -25.29
CA SER A 102 44.36 15.44 -26.74
C SER A 102 42.98 15.99 -27.10
N ASN A 103 42.83 16.52 -28.32
CA ASN A 103 41.52 16.98 -28.83
C ASN A 103 40.48 15.85 -28.81
N LEU A 104 40.90 14.62 -29.10
CA LEU A 104 40.07 13.41 -29.03
C LEU A 104 39.66 13.09 -27.58
N GLY A 105 40.58 13.17 -26.62
CA GLY A 105 40.27 12.93 -25.21
C GLY A 105 39.32 13.99 -24.62
N LYS A 106 39.46 15.25 -25.04
CA LYS A 106 38.52 16.33 -24.68
C LYS A 106 37.11 16.07 -25.24
N SER A 107 37.01 15.64 -26.50
CA SER A 107 35.71 15.38 -27.14
C SER A 107 35.00 14.18 -26.53
N ILE A 108 35.72 13.10 -26.24
CA ILE A 108 35.16 11.92 -25.56
C ILE A 108 34.72 12.29 -24.14
N ARG A 109 35.53 13.03 -23.38
CA ARG A 109 35.17 13.47 -22.02
C ARG A 109 33.94 14.37 -22.01
N ALA A 110 33.81 15.28 -22.97
CA ALA A 110 32.62 16.12 -23.12
C ALA A 110 31.37 15.30 -23.48
N LEU A 111 31.52 14.28 -24.33
CA LEU A 111 30.42 13.37 -24.71
C LEU A 111 29.97 12.54 -23.49
N VAL A 112 30.90 11.93 -22.77
CA VAL A 112 30.61 11.18 -21.54
C VAL A 112 29.92 12.06 -20.51
N GLY A 113 30.47 13.25 -20.22
CA GLY A 113 29.87 14.18 -19.26
C GLY A 113 28.47 14.67 -19.63
N LYS A 114 28.09 14.63 -20.92
CA LYS A 114 26.73 14.97 -21.38
C LYS A 114 25.76 13.79 -21.27
N TYR A 115 26.20 12.60 -21.63
CA TYR A 115 25.32 11.44 -21.80
C TYR A 115 25.23 10.53 -20.57
N GLU A 116 26.23 10.52 -19.70
CA GLU A 116 26.22 9.77 -18.44
C GLU A 116 25.10 10.20 -17.47
N PRO A 117 24.89 11.51 -17.17
CA PRO A 117 23.77 11.92 -16.31
C PRO A 117 22.40 11.62 -16.96
N LEU A 118 22.32 11.72 -18.29
CA LEU A 118 21.11 11.42 -19.05
C LEU A 118 20.79 9.91 -19.03
N GLN A 119 21.81 9.05 -19.11
CA GLN A 119 21.66 7.61 -18.96
C GLN A 119 21.13 7.25 -17.57
N ALA A 120 21.68 7.86 -16.52
CA ALA A 120 21.25 7.63 -15.14
C ALA A 120 19.79 8.05 -14.92
N SER A 121 19.38 9.22 -15.43
CA SER A 121 17.98 9.66 -15.31
C SER A 121 17.02 8.76 -16.08
N LEU A 122 17.37 8.38 -17.32
CA LEU A 122 16.55 7.46 -18.12
C LEU A 122 16.45 6.07 -17.50
N ALA A 123 17.52 5.60 -16.86
CA ALA A 123 17.49 4.31 -16.15
C ALA A 123 16.50 4.37 -14.99
N SER A 124 16.59 5.42 -14.16
CA SER A 124 15.65 5.65 -13.06
C SER A 124 14.20 5.73 -13.54
N ASP A 125 13.94 6.48 -14.61
CA ASP A 125 12.59 6.61 -15.18
C ASP A 125 12.05 5.27 -15.70
N VAL A 126 12.90 4.48 -16.38
CA VAL A 126 12.50 3.17 -16.91
C VAL A 126 12.19 2.20 -15.77
N ASP A 127 12.97 2.23 -14.69
CA ASP A 127 12.73 1.40 -13.50
C ASP A 127 11.43 1.82 -12.82
N GLU A 128 11.21 3.13 -12.59
CA GLU A 128 9.98 3.65 -11.98
C GLU A 128 8.73 3.28 -12.80
N LEU A 129 8.77 3.49 -14.12
CA LEU A 129 7.68 3.11 -15.02
C LEU A 129 7.48 1.59 -15.08
N GLY A 130 8.56 0.81 -14.96
CA GLY A 130 8.49 -0.65 -14.90
C GLY A 130 7.86 -1.17 -13.61
N GLU A 131 8.07 -0.48 -12.49
CA GLU A 131 7.56 -0.86 -11.16
C GLU A 131 6.13 -0.38 -10.89
N LEU A 132 5.63 0.61 -11.65
CA LEU A 132 4.28 1.17 -11.52
C LEU A 132 3.16 0.11 -11.40
N PRO A 133 3.12 -0.96 -12.22
CA PRO A 133 2.10 -2.00 -12.11
C PRO A 133 2.12 -2.71 -10.74
N LEU A 134 3.31 -3.04 -10.25
CA LEU A 134 3.50 -3.65 -8.95
C LEU A 134 3.08 -2.69 -7.84
N ALA A 135 3.50 -1.42 -7.92
CA ALA A 135 3.13 -0.39 -6.96
C ALA A 135 1.61 -0.17 -6.89
N ARG A 136 0.91 -0.15 -8.03
CA ARG A 136 -0.57 -0.08 -8.11
C ARG A 136 -1.22 -1.27 -7.44
N TRP A 137 -0.72 -2.47 -7.71
CA TRP A 137 -1.22 -3.71 -7.10
C TRP A 137 -1.00 -3.73 -5.59
N GLU A 138 0.17 -3.31 -5.10
CA GLU A 138 0.46 -3.24 -3.68
C GLU A 138 -0.39 -2.20 -2.96
N SER A 139 -0.62 -1.03 -3.56
CA SER A 139 -1.53 0.00 -3.06
C SER A 139 -2.97 -0.52 -2.91
N PHE A 140 -3.44 -1.29 -3.89
CA PHE A 140 -4.75 -1.94 -3.82
C PHE A 140 -4.80 -3.02 -2.73
N ARG A 141 -3.82 -3.92 -2.69
CA ARG A 141 -3.70 -4.96 -1.66
C ARG A 141 -3.66 -4.38 -0.25
N SER A 142 -2.94 -3.28 -0.07
CA SER A 142 -2.88 -2.53 1.19
C SER A 142 -4.25 -1.97 1.57
N ALA A 143 -4.98 -1.37 0.62
CA ALA A 143 -6.33 -0.88 0.84
C ALA A 143 -7.30 -2.01 1.25
N VAL A 144 -7.24 -3.17 0.59
CA VAL A 144 -8.05 -4.35 0.96
C VAL A 144 -7.74 -4.82 2.39
N ARG A 145 -6.45 -4.89 2.74
CA ARG A 145 -6.02 -5.28 4.10
C ARG A 145 -6.52 -4.29 5.15
N GLN A 146 -6.40 -2.98 4.89
CA GLN A 146 -6.83 -1.92 5.79
C GLN A 146 -8.36 -1.87 5.94
N GLN A 147 -9.11 -2.09 4.86
CA GLN A 147 -10.56 -2.25 4.91
C GLN A 147 -10.94 -3.43 5.82
N GLY A 148 -10.32 -4.59 5.60
CA GLY A 148 -10.55 -5.78 6.42
C GLY A 148 -10.19 -5.54 7.89
N ALA A 149 -9.06 -4.87 8.18
CA ALA A 149 -8.67 -4.54 9.54
C ALA A 149 -9.67 -3.60 10.23
N CYS A 150 -10.21 -2.60 9.53
CA CYS A 150 -11.25 -1.71 10.07
C CYS A 150 -12.54 -2.48 10.37
N GLU A 151 -12.93 -3.39 9.47
CA GLU A 151 -14.10 -4.25 9.64
C GLU A 151 -13.94 -5.21 10.82
N TRP A 152 -12.82 -5.92 10.92
CA TRP A 152 -12.50 -6.79 12.07
C TRP A 152 -12.40 -6.00 13.38
N GLY A 153 -11.85 -4.78 13.34
CA GLY A 153 -11.79 -3.89 14.49
C GLY A 153 -13.18 -3.49 14.99
N LEU A 154 -14.10 -3.16 14.08
CA LEU A 154 -15.49 -2.85 14.43
C LEU A 154 -16.19 -4.05 15.05
N TRP A 155 -15.99 -5.25 14.49
CA TRP A 155 -16.54 -6.48 15.06
C TRP A 155 -15.98 -6.79 16.44
N ALA A 156 -14.66 -6.70 16.61
CA ALA A 156 -14.01 -6.92 17.90
C ALA A 156 -14.51 -5.91 18.94
N TRP A 157 -14.66 -4.64 18.56
CA TRP A 157 -15.23 -3.61 19.41
C TRP A 157 -16.68 -3.94 19.80
N ALA A 158 -17.52 -4.34 18.84
CA ALA A 158 -18.92 -4.69 19.10
C ALA A 158 -19.05 -5.90 20.04
N VAL A 159 -18.25 -6.95 19.83
CA VAL A 159 -18.21 -8.13 20.69
C VAL A 159 -17.75 -7.75 22.10
N ALA A 160 -16.69 -6.94 22.23
CA ALA A 160 -16.21 -6.48 23.53
C ALA A 160 -17.23 -5.60 24.25
N PHE A 161 -17.89 -4.69 23.52
CA PHE A 161 -18.93 -3.82 24.05
C PHE A 161 -20.12 -4.63 24.58
N VAL A 162 -20.68 -5.53 23.75
CA VAL A 162 -21.81 -6.38 24.16
C VAL A 162 -21.41 -7.35 25.26
N GLY A 163 -20.20 -7.91 25.24
CA GLY A 163 -19.68 -8.79 26.28
C GLY A 163 -19.55 -8.09 27.63
N PHE A 164 -18.96 -6.88 27.65
CA PHE A 164 -18.75 -6.11 28.87
C PHE A 164 -20.08 -5.59 29.46
N TYR A 165 -20.93 -4.98 28.63
CA TYR A 165 -22.24 -4.50 29.07
C TYR A 165 -23.20 -5.65 29.41
N GLY A 166 -23.22 -6.73 28.61
CA GLY A 166 -24.04 -7.91 28.88
C GLY A 166 -23.64 -8.65 30.15
N TYR A 167 -22.34 -8.75 30.44
CA TYR A 167 -21.83 -9.33 31.70
C TYR A 167 -22.14 -8.44 32.91
N GLY A 168 -21.98 -7.12 32.79
CA GLY A 168 -22.38 -6.17 33.84
C GLY A 168 -23.88 -6.24 34.13
N TRP A 169 -24.70 -6.36 33.08
CA TRP A 169 -26.16 -6.37 33.15
C TRP A 169 -26.74 -7.64 33.79
N THR A 170 -26.25 -8.83 33.41
CA THR A 170 -26.71 -10.10 34.00
C THR A 170 -26.42 -10.24 35.49
N ARG A 171 -25.48 -9.44 36.01
CA ARG A 171 -25.12 -9.43 37.42
C ARG A 171 -26.01 -8.51 38.26
N THR A 172 -26.66 -7.51 37.67
CA THR A 172 -27.42 -6.48 38.40
C THR A 172 -28.93 -6.67 38.33
N GLU A 173 -29.48 -7.07 37.19
CA GLU A 173 -30.93 -7.22 36.99
C GLU A 173 -31.18 -8.45 36.08
N GLY A 174 -32.08 -9.36 36.47
CA GLY A 174 -32.33 -10.63 35.75
C GLY A 174 -32.72 -10.48 34.26
N PRO A 175 -32.92 -11.59 33.52
CA PRO A 175 -33.06 -11.54 32.06
C PRO A 175 -34.34 -10.80 31.63
N THR A 176 -34.18 -9.59 31.10
CA THR A 176 -35.23 -8.80 30.44
C THR A 176 -35.20 -8.97 28.91
N VAL A 177 -36.29 -8.59 28.21
CA VAL A 177 -36.43 -8.61 26.73
C VAL A 177 -35.22 -7.97 26.01
N TRP A 178 -34.60 -6.95 26.60
CA TRP A 178 -33.39 -6.30 26.09
C TRP A 178 -32.13 -7.18 26.12
N GLY A 179 -31.99 -8.08 27.10
CA GLY A 179 -30.88 -9.03 27.17
C GLY A 179 -30.98 -10.11 26.09
N SER A 180 -32.19 -10.59 25.82
CA SER A 180 -32.45 -11.51 24.69
C SER A 180 -32.23 -10.86 23.32
N LEU A 181 -32.52 -9.56 23.17
CA LEU A 181 -32.22 -8.81 21.94
C LEU A 181 -30.71 -8.62 21.72
N LEU A 182 -29.95 -8.34 22.79
CA LEU A 182 -28.49 -8.25 22.71
C LEU A 182 -27.84 -9.59 22.39
N PHE A 183 -28.33 -10.69 22.97
CA PHE A 183 -27.84 -12.04 22.67
C PHE A 183 -28.20 -12.48 21.24
N ALA A 184 -29.42 -12.18 20.77
CA ALA A 184 -29.83 -12.40 19.39
C ALA A 184 -28.98 -11.57 18.41
N GLY A 185 -28.66 -10.32 18.76
CA GLY A 185 -27.74 -9.47 18.01
C GLY A 185 -26.33 -10.05 17.93
N LEU A 186 -25.84 -10.68 19.00
CA LEU A 186 -24.54 -11.35 19.06
C LEU A 186 -24.51 -12.64 18.21
N LEU A 187 -25.61 -13.41 18.19
CA LEU A 187 -25.75 -14.55 17.29
C LEU A 187 -25.87 -14.14 15.82
N ALA A 188 -26.60 -13.07 15.52
CA ALA A 188 -26.69 -12.52 14.16
C ALA A 188 -25.34 -11.96 13.68
N ALA A 189 -24.59 -11.31 14.58
CA ALA A 189 -23.21 -10.87 14.34
C ALA A 189 -22.28 -12.05 14.02
N LEU A 190 -22.34 -13.13 14.80
CA LEU A 190 -21.57 -14.35 14.56
C LEU A 190 -21.94 -15.02 13.23
N ALA A 191 -23.23 -15.07 12.88
CA ALA A 191 -23.69 -15.61 11.60
C ALA A 191 -23.19 -14.76 10.42
N TYR A 192 -23.18 -13.43 10.55
CA TYR A 192 -22.64 -12.52 9.55
C TYR A 192 -21.12 -12.67 9.39
N VAL A 193 -20.40 -12.90 10.49
CA VAL A 193 -18.96 -13.19 10.49
C VAL A 193 -18.65 -14.48 9.72
N VAL A 194 -19.45 -15.54 9.90
CA VAL A 194 -19.30 -16.80 9.15
C VAL A 194 -19.57 -16.60 7.64
N GLY A 195 -20.62 -15.85 7.29
CA GLY A 195 -20.92 -15.51 5.89
C GLY A 195 -19.85 -14.65 5.22
N TYR A 196 -19.28 -13.68 5.96
CA TYR A 196 -18.20 -12.83 5.47
C TYR A 196 -16.87 -13.58 5.33
N PHE A 197 -16.57 -14.53 6.23
CA PHE A 197 -15.41 -15.42 6.07
C PHE A 197 -15.48 -16.23 4.76
N ALA A 198 -16.67 -16.68 4.36
CA ALA A 198 -16.86 -17.36 3.08
C ALA A 198 -16.62 -16.42 1.89
N TRP A 199 -17.06 -15.16 1.96
CA TRP A 199 -16.77 -14.16 0.92
C TRP A 199 -15.29 -13.79 0.85
N ALA A 200 -14.64 -13.57 2.00
CA ALA A 200 -13.21 -13.24 2.08
C ALA A 200 -12.32 -14.41 1.62
N GLN A 201 -12.72 -15.67 1.85
CA GLN A 201 -12.05 -16.82 1.24
C GLN A 201 -12.23 -16.85 -0.29
N LYS A 202 -13.42 -16.53 -0.79
CA LYS A 202 -13.68 -16.45 -2.24
C LYS A 202 -12.87 -15.33 -2.91
N ALA A 203 -12.75 -14.17 -2.25
CA ALA A 203 -11.89 -13.07 -2.68
C ALA A 203 -10.39 -13.45 -2.64
N ARG A 204 -9.95 -14.21 -1.62
CA ARG A 204 -8.57 -14.76 -1.57
C ARG A 204 -8.29 -15.79 -2.66
N GLN A 205 -9.29 -16.50 -3.18
CA GLN A 205 -9.12 -17.44 -4.30
C GLN A 205 -9.02 -16.74 -5.66
N LEU A 206 -9.52 -15.50 -5.79
CA LEU A 206 -9.36 -14.69 -7.00
C LEU A 206 -7.96 -14.06 -7.13
N VAL A 207 -7.27 -13.84 -6.01
CA VAL A 207 -5.90 -13.25 -5.96
C VAL A 207 -4.84 -14.12 -6.67
N PRO A 208 -4.78 -15.45 -6.51
CA PRO A 208 -3.87 -16.31 -7.27
C PRO A 208 -4.13 -16.32 -8.78
N ALA A 209 -5.39 -16.22 -9.21
CA ALA A 209 -5.75 -16.22 -10.63
C ALA A 209 -5.22 -14.96 -11.35
N MET A 210 -5.15 -13.82 -10.65
CA MET A 210 -4.57 -12.57 -11.18
C MET A 210 -3.04 -12.55 -11.15
N ASN A 211 -2.41 -13.23 -10.19
CA ASN A 211 -0.95 -13.39 -10.19
C ASN A 211 -0.47 -14.29 -11.35
N ALA A 212 -1.27 -15.27 -11.78
CA ALA A 212 -0.94 -16.13 -12.91
C ALA A 212 -0.98 -15.39 -14.26
N SER A 213 -1.89 -14.43 -14.43
CA SER A 213 -1.98 -13.63 -15.67
C SER A 213 -0.91 -12.55 -15.78
N MET A 214 -0.30 -12.13 -14.66
CA MET A 214 0.82 -11.16 -14.66
C MET A 214 2.19 -11.81 -14.87
N ALA A 215 2.30 -13.14 -14.78
CA ALA A 215 3.55 -13.87 -15.00
C ALA A 215 3.74 -14.32 -16.46
N THR A 216 2.76 -14.09 -17.32
CA THR A 216 2.72 -14.58 -18.71
C THR A 216 2.99 -13.52 -19.78
N ASP A 217 3.20 -12.26 -19.41
CA ASP A 217 3.59 -11.15 -20.31
C ASP A 217 4.96 -10.57 -19.90
#